data_AF-B0T250-F1
#
_entry.id   AF-B0T250-F1
#
_cell.length_a   1.000
_cell.length_b   1.000
_cell.length_c   1.000
_cell.angle_alpha   90.00
_cell.angle_beta   90.00
_cell.angle_gamma   90.00
#
_symmetry.space_group_name_H-M   'P 1'
#
loop_
_entity.id
_entity.type
_entity.pdbx_description
1 polymer ?
#
loop_
_entity_poly.entity_id
_entity_poly.type
_entity_poly.pdbx_seq_one_letter_code
_entity_poly.pdbx_strand_id
1 'polypeptide(L)'
;MIFEKTLTTLAAAAAIAAAAAVSVVAAAFALYAVLQPHLGAAGAAAVVAAVAAVIVGIAGLLAARKAEEKARPPATPDAFAFAEKALEMVKERPILTIGAGLAAGIIAFRNPALAAIVAKALMDSGKPPPR
;
A
#
# COMPACT_ATOMS: atom_id res chain seq x y z
N MET A 1 0.76 9.69 31.73
CA MET A 1 1.72 9.62 30.59
C MET A 1 1.38 8.55 29.54
N ILE A 2 1.04 7.28 29.88
CA ILE A 2 0.67 6.27 28.86
C ILE A 2 -0.67 6.57 28.17
N PHE A 3 -1.66 7.06 28.92
CA PHE A 3 -3.00 7.37 28.40
C PHE A 3 -3.01 8.56 27.40
N GLU A 4 -2.18 9.58 27.63
CA GLU A 4 -1.99 10.67 26.66
C GLU A 4 -1.28 10.19 25.40
N LYS A 5 -0.28 9.31 25.53
CA LYS A 5 0.40 8.71 24.37
C LYS A 5 -0.55 7.84 23.55
N THR A 6 -1.41 7.03 24.17
CA THR A 6 -2.39 6.23 23.42
C THR A 6 -3.43 7.12 22.74
N LEU A 7 -3.97 8.14 23.43
CA LEU A 7 -4.94 9.08 22.87
C LEU A 7 -4.36 9.91 21.72
N THR A 8 -3.14 10.43 21.85
CA THR A 8 -2.47 11.18 20.78
C THR A 8 -2.15 10.30 19.57
N THR A 9 -1.74 9.05 19.77
CA THR A 9 -1.51 8.10 18.66
C THR A 9 -2.81 7.74 17.94
N LEU A 10 -3.90 7.53 18.68
CA LEU A 10 -5.24 7.31 18.13
C LEU A 10 -5.74 8.53 17.36
N ALA A 11 -5.59 9.72 17.94
CA ALA A 11 -5.95 10.98 17.28
C ALA A 11 -5.17 11.19 15.99
N ALA A 12 -3.86 10.91 15.98
CA ALA A 12 -3.04 10.96 14.77
C ALA A 12 -3.48 9.93 13.72
N ALA A 13 -3.84 8.71 14.13
CA ALA A 13 -4.38 7.70 13.23
C ALA A 13 -5.72 8.15 12.62
N ALA A 14 -6.62 8.70 13.43
CA ALA A 14 -7.91 9.23 13.00
C ALA A 14 -7.75 10.42 12.04
N ALA A 15 -6.85 11.36 12.34
CA ALA A 15 -6.56 12.51 11.48
C ALA A 15 -6.03 12.08 10.11
N ILE A 16 -5.16 11.07 10.06
CA ILE A 16 -4.62 10.53 8.80
C ILE A 16 -5.71 9.79 8.01
N ALA A 17 -6.58 9.03 8.68
CA ALA A 17 -7.71 8.37 8.03
C ALA A 17 -8.69 9.40 7.44
N ALA A 18 -9.00 10.46 8.18
CA ALA A 18 -9.85 11.55 7.71
C ALA A 18 -9.21 12.29 6.51
N ALA A 19 -7.93 12.63 6.61
CA ALA A 19 -7.20 13.28 5.51
C ALA A 19 -7.18 12.41 4.25
N ALA A 20 -6.97 11.09 4.39
CA ALA A 20 -7.03 10.15 3.29
C ALA A 20 -8.43 10.15 2.64
N ALA A 21 -9.50 10.05 3.44
CA ALA A 21 -10.87 10.07 2.92
C ALA A 21 -11.17 11.37 2.15
N VAL A 22 -10.81 12.52 2.71
CA VAL A 22 -11.01 13.83 2.06
C VAL A 22 -10.19 13.93 0.76
N SER A 23 -8.95 13.44 0.76
CA SER A 23 -8.09 13.46 -0.44
C SER A 23 -8.66 12.65 -1.60
N VAL A 24 -9.32 11.53 -1.32
CA VAL A 24 -9.96 10.69 -2.35
C VAL A 24 -11.15 11.41 -2.97
N VAL A 25 -11.99 12.04 -2.15
CA VAL A 25 -13.13 12.83 -2.64
C VAL A 25 -12.63 14.02 -3.46
N ALA A 26 -11.63 14.76 -2.98
CA ALA A 26 -11.03 15.88 -3.69
C ALA A 26 -10.43 15.44 -5.04
N ALA A 27 -9.74 14.30 -5.08
CA ALA A 27 -9.19 13.74 -6.32
C ALA A 27 -10.28 13.38 -7.33
N ALA A 28 -11.42 12.83 -6.88
CA ALA A 28 -12.55 12.53 -7.76
C ALA A 28 -13.13 13.80 -8.40
N PHE A 29 -13.29 14.88 -7.62
CA PHE A 29 -13.73 16.18 -8.14
C PHE A 29 -12.72 16.81 -9.09
N ALA A 30 -11.42 16.73 -8.78
CA ALA A 30 -10.37 17.23 -9.67
C ALA A 30 -10.39 16.50 -11.02
N LEU A 31 -10.55 15.17 -10.99
CA LEU A 31 -10.63 14.36 -12.20
C LEU A 31 -11.88 14.71 -13.03
N TYR A 32 -13.03 14.86 -12.38
CA TYR A 32 -14.25 15.32 -13.04
C TYR A 32 -14.06 16.69 -13.72
N ALA A 33 -13.48 17.67 -13.01
CA ALA A 33 -13.29 19.03 -13.52
C ALA A 33 -12.36 19.08 -14.74
N VAL A 34 -11.30 18.28 -14.77
CA VAL A 34 -10.38 18.19 -15.91
C VAL A 34 -11.05 17.54 -17.14
N LEU A 35 -11.91 16.55 -16.91
CA LEU A 35 -12.57 15.81 -17.99
C LEU A 35 -13.82 16.51 -18.53
N GLN A 36 -14.49 17.32 -17.71
CA GLN A 36 -15.72 18.03 -18.08
C GLN A 36 -15.63 18.81 -19.42
N PRO A 37 -14.58 19.61 -19.70
CA PRO A 37 -14.49 20.35 -20.97
C PRO A 37 -14.28 19.45 -22.20
N HIS A 38 -13.83 18.21 -22.04
CA HIS A 38 -13.50 17.31 -23.15
C HIS A 38 -14.64 16.33 -23.48
N LEU A 39 -15.34 15.83 -22.46
CA LEU A 39 -16.30 14.72 -22.57
C LEU A 39 -17.74 15.12 -22.20
N GLY A 40 -17.95 16.37 -21.81
CA GLY A 40 -19.21 16.82 -21.22
C GLY A 40 -19.47 16.24 -19.84
N ALA A 41 -20.55 16.70 -19.19
CA ALA A 41 -20.88 16.31 -17.81
C ALA A 41 -21.12 14.79 -17.67
N ALA A 42 -21.88 14.20 -18.60
CA ALA A 42 -22.19 12.77 -18.58
C ALA A 42 -20.95 11.90 -18.79
N GLY A 43 -20.07 12.26 -19.73
CA GLY A 43 -18.85 11.52 -20.01
C GLY A 43 -17.83 11.61 -18.87
N ALA A 44 -17.65 12.79 -18.27
CA ALA A 44 -16.78 12.96 -17.12
C ALA A 44 -17.26 12.15 -15.90
N ALA A 45 -18.58 12.15 -15.62
CA ALA A 45 -19.16 11.35 -14.53
C ALA A 45 -18.95 9.84 -14.74
N ALA A 46 -19.13 9.35 -15.99
CA ALA A 46 -18.91 7.95 -16.32
C ALA A 46 -17.46 7.52 -16.07
N VAL A 47 -16.47 8.36 -16.42
CA VAL A 47 -15.05 8.05 -16.16
C VAL A 47 -14.74 8.03 -14.67
N VAL A 48 -15.23 9.01 -13.90
CA VAL A 48 -15.03 9.03 -12.43
C VAL A 48 -15.65 7.78 -11.80
N ALA A 49 -16.85 7.39 -12.22
CA ALA A 49 -17.51 6.17 -11.74
C ALA A 49 -16.72 4.90 -12.12
N ALA A 50 -16.20 4.82 -13.35
CA ALA A 50 -15.38 3.69 -13.79
C ALA A 50 -14.08 3.58 -12.97
N VAL A 51 -13.38 4.70 -12.73
CA VAL A 51 -12.16 4.73 -11.91
C VAL A 51 -12.47 4.30 -10.47
N ALA A 52 -13.53 4.81 -9.86
CA ALA A 52 -13.95 4.43 -8.53
C ALA A 52 -14.30 2.93 -8.44
N ALA A 53 -15.03 2.41 -9.43
CA ALA A 53 -15.40 1.00 -9.49
C ALA A 53 -14.17 0.08 -9.61
N VAL A 54 -13.17 0.47 -10.40
CA VAL A 54 -11.91 -0.28 -10.51
C VAL A 54 -11.16 -0.31 -9.18
N ILE A 55 -11.03 0.84 -8.49
CA ILE A 55 -10.34 0.92 -7.21
C ILE A 55 -11.04 0.06 -6.15
N VAL A 56 -12.36 0.22 -6.00
CA VAL A 56 -13.16 -0.55 -5.04
C VAL A 56 -13.17 -2.03 -5.40
N GLY A 57 -13.25 -2.37 -6.69
CA GLY A 57 -13.21 -3.74 -7.18
C GLY A 57 -11.88 -4.42 -6.84
N ILE A 58 -10.74 -3.75 -7.06
CA ILE A 58 -9.42 -4.26 -6.69
C ILE A 58 -9.31 -4.40 -5.18
N ALA A 59 -9.71 -3.38 -4.41
CA ALA A 59 -9.65 -3.43 -2.95
C ALA A 59 -10.50 -4.58 -2.38
N GLY A 60 -11.72 -4.78 -2.91
CA GLY A 60 -12.60 -5.89 -2.55
C GLY A 60 -12.01 -7.25 -2.92
N LEU A 61 -11.40 -7.38 -4.10
CA LEU A 61 -10.74 -8.60 -4.52
C LEU A 61 -9.55 -8.95 -3.62
N LEU A 62 -8.70 -7.96 -3.29
CA LEU A 62 -7.58 -8.16 -2.37
C LEU A 62 -8.05 -8.51 -0.95
N ALA A 63 -9.13 -7.89 -0.47
CA ALA A 63 -9.72 -8.21 0.82
C ALA A 63 -10.28 -9.64 0.84
N ALA A 64 -10.96 -10.07 -0.23
CA ALA A 64 -11.45 -11.43 -0.39
C ALA A 64 -10.31 -12.46 -0.43
N ARG A 65 -9.25 -12.19 -1.21
CA ARG A 65 -8.05 -13.04 -1.28
C ARG A 65 -7.36 -13.17 0.09
N LYS A 66 -7.22 -12.08 0.84
CA LYS A 66 -6.65 -12.12 2.20
C LYS A 66 -7.52 -12.90 3.18
N ALA A 67 -8.84 -12.83 3.04
CA ALA A 67 -9.76 -13.64 3.84
C ALA A 67 -9.61 -15.13 3.53
N GLU A 68 -9.44 -15.51 2.27
CA GLU A 68 -9.15 -16.89 1.84
C GLU A 68 -7.78 -17.38 2.36
N GLU A 69 -6.75 -16.54 2.32
CA GLU A 69 -5.40 -16.90 2.77
C GLU A 69 -5.32 -17.09 4.29
N LYS A 70 -6.05 -16.28 5.06
CA LYS A 70 -6.17 -16.44 6.52
C LYS A 70 -6.89 -17.75 6.92
N ALA A 71 -7.69 -18.32 6.03
CA ALA A 71 -8.33 -19.63 6.25
C ALA A 71 -7.39 -20.82 5.97
N ARG A 72 -6.20 -20.59 5.40
CA ARG A 72 -5.23 -21.63 5.08
C ARG A 72 -4.18 -21.74 6.20
N PRO A 73 -3.82 -22.96 6.67
CA PRO A 73 -2.78 -23.12 7.67
C PRO A 73 -1.44 -22.57 7.17
N PRO A 74 -0.61 -21.98 8.06
CA PRO A 74 0.63 -21.33 7.65
C PRO A 74 1.59 -22.37 7.09
N ALA A 75 1.91 -22.24 5.79
CA ALA A 75 3.06 -22.92 5.23
C ALA A 75 4.34 -22.33 5.84
N THR A 76 5.24 -23.19 6.29
CA THR A 76 6.56 -22.79 6.81
C THR A 76 7.28 -21.92 5.79
N PRO A 77 7.67 -20.68 6.14
CA PRO A 77 8.30 -19.78 5.19
C PRO A 77 9.73 -20.23 4.88
N ASP A 78 9.95 -20.83 3.71
CA ASP A 78 11.30 -20.95 3.16
C ASP A 78 11.74 -19.57 2.66
N ALA A 79 12.62 -18.91 3.40
CA ALA A 79 13.12 -17.56 3.10
C ALA A 79 13.73 -17.45 1.69
N PHE A 80 14.29 -18.56 1.18
CA PHE A 80 14.79 -18.65 -0.19
C PHE A 80 13.66 -18.58 -1.23
N ALA A 81 12.55 -19.28 -0.99
CA ALA A 81 11.38 -19.24 -1.88
C ALA A 81 10.69 -17.87 -1.88
N PHE A 82 10.71 -17.14 -0.75
CA PHE A 82 10.22 -15.76 -0.69
C PHE A 82 11.10 -14.78 -1.46
N ALA A 83 12.43 -14.90 -1.35
CA ALA A 83 13.36 -14.06 -2.08
C ALA A 83 13.26 -14.29 -3.60
N GLU A 84 13.15 -15.55 -4.02
CA GLU A 84 13.00 -15.93 -5.42
C GLU A 84 11.68 -15.43 -6.00
N LYS A 85 10.58 -15.56 -5.25
CA LYS A 85 9.26 -15.07 -5.65
C LYS A 85 9.15 -13.55 -5.67
N ALA A 86 9.89 -12.86 -4.80
CA ALA A 86 10.00 -11.41 -4.81
C ALA A 86 10.77 -10.93 -6.06
N LEU A 87 11.86 -11.61 -6.42
CA LEU A 87 12.61 -11.36 -7.66
C LEU A 87 11.76 -11.60 -8.90
N GLU A 88 10.96 -12.66 -8.90
CA GLU A 88 10.05 -12.99 -9.99
C GLU A 88 8.92 -11.94 -10.13
N MET A 89 8.33 -11.48 -9.02
CA MET A 89 7.34 -10.40 -9.01
C MET A 89 7.91 -9.06 -9.53
N VAL A 90 9.15 -8.73 -9.18
CA VAL A 90 9.84 -7.54 -9.69
C VAL A 90 10.04 -7.63 -11.20
N LYS A 91 10.37 -8.83 -11.70
CA LYS A 91 10.57 -9.09 -13.12
C LYS A 91 9.27 -9.08 -13.93
N GLU A 92 8.18 -9.61 -13.37
CA GLU A 92 6.90 -9.70 -14.06
C GLU A 92 6.08 -8.40 -14.02
N ARG A 93 6.08 -7.66 -12.90
CA ARG A 93 5.24 -6.47 -12.72
C ARG A 93 5.97 -5.33 -12.00
N PRO A 94 6.96 -4.68 -12.66
CA PRO A 94 7.79 -3.63 -12.07
C PRO A 94 6.99 -2.41 -11.58
N ILE A 95 5.92 -2.02 -12.29
CA ILE A 95 5.11 -0.84 -11.91
C ILE A 95 4.32 -1.10 -10.62
N LEU A 96 3.79 -2.31 -10.45
CA LEU A 96 3.06 -2.71 -9.23
C LEU A 96 4.00 -2.88 -8.04
N THR A 97 5.24 -3.33 -8.26
CA THR A 97 6.26 -3.45 -7.21
C THR A 97 6.78 -2.10 -6.74
N ILE A 98 6.85 -1.07 -7.60
CA ILE A 98 7.17 0.30 -7.17
C ILE A 98 6.10 0.83 -6.20
N GLY A 99 4.82 0.67 -6.54
CA GLY A 99 3.71 1.09 -5.66
C GLY A 99 3.67 0.32 -4.35
N ALA A 100 3.87 -1.00 -4.39
CA ALA A 100 3.95 -1.84 -3.19
C ALA A 100 5.19 -1.53 -2.34
N GLY A 101 6.33 -1.26 -2.97
CA GLY A 101 7.58 -0.88 -2.31
C GLY A 101 7.50 0.48 -1.64
N LEU A 102 6.87 1.47 -2.28
CA LEU A 102 6.57 2.77 -1.68
C LEU A 102 5.63 2.63 -0.49
N ALA A 103 4.55 1.85 -0.61
CA ALA A 103 3.64 1.58 0.50
C ALA A 103 4.34 0.87 1.67
N ALA A 104 5.16 -0.16 1.38
CA ALA A 104 5.95 -0.86 2.38
C ALA A 104 7.00 0.03 3.04
N GLY A 105 7.65 0.92 2.27
CA GLY A 105 8.61 1.90 2.78
C GLY A 105 7.96 2.92 3.71
N ILE A 106 6.78 3.43 3.35
CA ILE A 106 6.01 4.36 4.20
C ILE A 106 5.55 3.66 5.49
N ILE A 107 5.13 2.39 5.41
CA ILE A 107 4.74 1.60 6.58
C ILE A 107 5.95 1.28 7.47
N ALA A 108 7.11 0.95 6.88
CA ALA A 108 8.35 0.72 7.62
C ALA A 108 8.82 1.99 8.36
N PHE A 109 8.65 3.17 7.75
CA PHE A 109 8.97 4.44 8.40
C PHE A 109 8.11 4.73 9.64
N ARG A 110 6.89 4.17 9.68
CA ARG A 110 5.94 4.35 10.78
C ARG A 110 6.13 3.33 11.91
N ASN A 111 6.94 2.28 11.71
CA ASN A 111 7.24 1.27 12.71
C ASN A 111 8.77 1.16 12.91
N PRO A 112 9.34 1.74 13.98
CA PRO A 112 10.79 1.80 14.17
C PRO A 112 11.46 0.42 14.25
N ALA A 113 10.72 -0.62 14.63
CA ALA A 113 11.21 -2.00 14.61
C ALA A 113 11.42 -2.53 13.18
N LEU A 114 10.51 -2.19 12.24
CA LEU A 114 10.65 -2.58 10.83
C LEU A 114 11.74 -1.77 10.13
N ALA A 115 11.85 -0.47 10.44
CA ALA A 115 12.96 0.35 9.97
C ALA A 115 14.32 -0.19 10.42
N ALA A 116 14.44 -0.65 11.67
CA ALA A 116 15.66 -1.26 12.19
C ALA A 116 16.01 -2.59 11.49
N ILE A 117 15.01 -3.43 11.18
CA ILE A 117 15.23 -4.69 10.46
C ILE A 117 15.69 -4.42 9.02
N VAL A 118 15.09 -3.43 8.34
CA VAL A 118 15.50 -3.03 6.98
C VAL A 118 16.88 -2.38 6.99
N ALA A 119 17.17 -1.51 7.96
CA ALA A 119 18.50 -0.91 8.13
C ALA A 119 19.57 -1.97 8.41
N LYS A 120 19.26 -2.94 9.28
CA LYS A 120 20.15 -4.07 9.56
C LYS A 120 20.36 -4.94 8.33
N ALA A 121 19.32 -5.26 7.57
CA ALA A 121 19.44 -6.04 6.34
C ALA A 121 20.27 -5.33 5.26
N LEU A 122 20.14 -4.00 5.14
CA LEU A 122 20.96 -3.19 4.24
C LEU A 122 22.42 -3.05 4.71
N MET A 123 22.66 -2.96 6.03
CA MET A 123 24.01 -2.93 6.61
C MET A 123 24.72 -4.29 6.54
N ASP A 124 24.01 -5.40 6.74
CA ASP A 124 24.56 -6.76 6.59
C ASP A 124 24.82 -7.11 5.12
N SER A 125 24.05 -6.56 4.17
CA SER A 125 24.31 -6.71 2.72
C SER A 125 25.61 -6.04 2.25
N GLY A 126 26.24 -5.23 3.11
CA GLY A 126 27.53 -4.58 2.84
C GLY A 126 28.76 -5.38 3.30
N LYS A 127 28.62 -6.56 3.91
CA LYS A 127 29.76 -7.36 4.38
C LYS A 127 30.19 -8.37 3.31
N PRO A 128 31.39 -8.24 2.70
CA PRO A 128 31.88 -9.22 1.74
C PRO A 128 32.09 -10.58 2.43
N PRO A 129 31.87 -11.70 1.71
CA PRO A 129 32.02 -13.03 2.28
C PRO A 129 33.45 -13.25 2.79
N PRO A 130 33.63 -13.87 3.98
CA PRO A 130 34.96 -14.23 4.45
C PRO A 130 35.55 -15.25 3.48
N ARG A 131 36.70 -14.89 2.89
CA ARG A 131 37.57 -15.83 2.18
C ARG A 131 38.27 -16.74 3.17
#